data_AF-A0A1F8TS47-F1
#
_entry.id   AF-A0A1F8TS47-F1
#
_cell.length_a   1.000
_cell.length_b   1.000
_cell.length_c   1.000
_cell.angle_alpha   90.00
_cell.angle_beta   90.00
_cell.angle_gamma   90.00
#
_symmetry.space_group_name_H-M   'P 1'
#
loop_
_entity.id
_entity.type
_entity.pdbx_description
1 polymer ?
#
loop_
_entity_poly.entity_id
_entity_poly.type
_entity_poly.pdbx_seq_one_letter_code
_entity_poly.pdbx_strand_id
1 'polypeptide(L)'
;MAAILFWLKITGEVLLGILLLIGFFGIRFIPNNRIGMVEKRFGGKGSVKSGLIALHGEAGYQPNVLRGGMHWLMPIQYIVHMMPLVTITQGKIGYIFARDGKPLDPTQVLASNVDAKDFQDVEAFLKAGGQRGPQRLILREGTYAINLLQFIVITEGRVYSLPLNREEAVVIQGMATSITERHGFQPVIIKDTDDLVGIVTVHDGPSLRQGEIIAPTVGDNPAEADTYHNKFQDPDHFLAAGGFRGRQLQVLVEGTYYVNRLFATVEMIQKTIIEVGNVGVVVSYTGETGADLSGMEYRHGELVSQGNRGVWSDALLPGKYAFNTYAGKVSIVPTTNIILKWIRSETGSHQYDENLTEVSLITKDAFEPSLPLSVVVHIDYKKAPLVIQRFGDIKKLVEQTLDPMVSAYFKNVGQTRTLIQLLQDRSAIQQQASVEMKEKFAHYNLELEEVLIGTPSSAADDVQIETILTQLRSRQVAVEQVETYNQQEKAAVKERELREAQSRAQMQTKMTEAELNINIQSDQGKAEYQRSIQQAQQIR
;
A
#
# COMPACT_ATOMS: atom_id res chain seq x y z
N MET A 1 -67.58 49.15 63.77
CA MET A 1 -66.19 48.67 64.00
C MET A 1 -66.06 47.14 63.95
N ALA A 2 -66.90 46.38 64.67
CA ALA A 2 -66.79 44.91 64.75
C ALA A 2 -66.94 44.16 63.40
N ALA A 3 -67.87 44.58 62.54
CA ALA A 3 -68.05 43.96 61.21
C ALA A 3 -66.83 44.16 60.28
N ILE A 4 -66.19 45.34 60.34
CA ILE A 4 -64.99 45.64 59.56
C ILE A 4 -63.81 44.79 60.03
N LEU A 5 -63.64 44.65 61.34
CA LEU A 5 -62.61 43.77 61.93
C LEU A 5 -62.83 42.28 61.59
N PHE A 6 -64.09 41.84 61.50
CA PHE A 6 -64.44 40.47 61.09
C PHE A 6 -64.08 40.19 59.62
N TRP A 7 -64.43 41.10 58.70
CA TRP A 7 -64.04 40.98 57.28
C TRP A 7 -62.52 41.10 57.07
N LEU A 8 -61.83 41.95 57.83
CA LEU A 8 -60.36 42.05 57.83
C LEU A 8 -59.71 40.74 58.32
N LYS A 9 -60.28 40.08 59.32
CA LYS A 9 -59.77 38.81 59.83
C LYS A 9 -59.96 37.67 58.82
N ILE A 10 -61.14 37.56 58.21
CA ILE A 10 -61.43 36.56 57.17
C ILE A 10 -60.55 36.78 55.93
N THR A 11 -60.43 38.02 55.46
CA THR A 11 -59.56 38.33 54.32
C THR A 11 -58.09 38.01 54.64
N GLY A 12 -57.63 38.29 55.87
CA GLY A 12 -56.30 37.91 56.34
C GLY A 12 -56.07 36.40 56.37
N GLU A 13 -57.03 35.62 56.90
CA GLU A 13 -56.97 34.15 56.94
C GLU A 13 -56.99 33.53 55.53
N VAL A 14 -57.79 34.08 54.62
CA VAL A 14 -57.82 33.65 53.20
C VAL A 14 -56.51 33.99 52.50
N LEU A 15 -55.95 35.19 52.72
CA LEU A 15 -54.66 35.58 52.15
C LEU A 15 -53.51 34.70 52.67
N LEU A 16 -53.53 34.39 53.97
CA LEU A 16 -52.57 33.49 54.60
C LEU A 16 -52.71 32.06 54.04
N GLY A 17 -53.95 31.58 53.87
CA GLY A 17 -54.24 30.30 53.25
C GLY A 17 -53.72 30.23 51.81
N ILE A 18 -53.94 31.27 51.01
CA ILE A 18 -53.41 31.38 49.64
C ILE A 18 -51.88 31.43 49.63
N LEU A 19 -51.25 32.18 50.54
CA LEU A 19 -49.78 32.26 50.67
C LEU A 19 -49.16 30.91 51.05
N LEU A 20 -49.75 30.20 52.01
CA LEU A 20 -49.33 28.86 52.40
C LEU A 20 -49.52 27.85 51.25
N LEU A 21 -50.62 27.98 50.52
CA LEU A 21 -50.91 27.15 49.35
C LEU A 21 -49.88 27.41 48.25
N ILE A 22 -49.60 28.65 47.89
CA ILE A 22 -48.54 29.03 46.94
C ILE A 22 -47.17 28.53 47.40
N GLY A 23 -46.86 28.66 48.70
CA GLY A 23 -45.61 28.19 49.30
C GLY A 23 -45.45 26.66 49.20
N PHE A 24 -46.51 25.91 49.45
CA PHE A 24 -46.52 24.44 49.34
C PHE A 24 -46.44 23.96 47.90
N PHE A 25 -47.19 24.57 46.98
CA PHE A 25 -47.13 24.26 45.54
C PHE A 25 -45.81 24.65 44.88
N GLY A 26 -44.97 25.45 45.55
CA GLY A 26 -43.63 25.83 45.09
C GLY A 26 -42.56 24.74 45.24
N ILE A 27 -42.81 23.69 46.01
CA ILE A 27 -41.87 22.58 46.18
C ILE A 27 -41.90 21.70 44.93
N ARG A 28 -40.78 21.61 44.22
CA ARG A 28 -40.57 20.77 43.04
C ARG A 28 -39.52 19.72 43.35
N PHE A 29 -39.89 18.44 43.24
CA PHE A 29 -38.96 17.33 43.35
C PHE A 29 -38.45 16.93 41.97
N ILE A 30 -37.13 16.93 41.79
CA ILE A 30 -36.48 16.49 40.55
C ILE A 30 -35.80 15.16 40.84
N PRO A 31 -36.20 14.07 40.14
CA PRO A 31 -35.52 12.79 40.25
C PRO A 31 -34.05 12.87 39.83
N ASN A 32 -33.19 12.05 40.43
CA ASN A 32 -31.75 12.04 40.13
C ASN A 32 -31.40 11.63 38.69
N ASN A 33 -32.31 11.01 37.95
CA ASN A 33 -32.14 10.64 36.54
C ASN A 33 -32.60 11.74 35.57
N ARG A 34 -33.00 12.90 36.08
CA ARG A 34 -33.54 14.03 35.32
C ARG A 34 -32.90 15.33 35.74
N ILE A 35 -33.05 16.32 34.88
CA ILE A 35 -32.68 17.71 35.11
C ILE A 35 -33.91 18.59 34.95
N GLY A 36 -34.02 19.62 35.77
CA GLY A 36 -35.05 20.65 35.63
C GLY A 36 -34.50 21.87 34.94
N MET A 37 -34.96 22.18 33.74
CA MET A 37 -34.66 23.46 33.07
C MET A 37 -35.68 24.49 33.53
N VAL A 38 -35.22 25.65 33.99
CA VAL A 38 -36.09 26.67 34.57
C VAL A 38 -36.43 27.73 33.52
N GLU A 39 -37.70 28.03 33.39
CA GLU A 39 -38.22 29.14 32.59
C GLU A 39 -38.89 30.15 33.53
N LYS A 40 -38.47 31.41 33.46
CA LYS A 40 -39.01 32.51 34.26
C LYS A 40 -40.01 33.31 33.43
N ARG A 41 -41.30 33.25 33.79
CA ARG A 41 -42.39 33.86 33.00
C ARG A 41 -42.43 35.39 33.09
N PHE A 42 -42.09 35.95 34.23
CA PHE A 42 -42.05 37.40 34.45
C PHE A 42 -41.05 37.79 35.55
N GLY A 43 -40.60 39.04 35.52
CA GLY A 43 -39.69 39.60 36.51
C GLY A 43 -39.49 41.10 36.33
N GLY A 44 -38.99 41.78 37.37
CA GLY A 44 -38.84 43.23 37.38
C GLY A 44 -37.79 43.80 36.42
N LYS A 45 -36.98 42.94 35.77
CA LYS A 45 -35.93 43.34 34.82
C LYS A 45 -36.36 43.28 33.34
N GLY A 46 -37.64 43.01 33.06
CA GLY A 46 -38.15 42.83 31.69
C GLY A 46 -37.91 41.42 31.14
N SER A 47 -38.10 41.23 29.84
CA SER A 47 -37.87 39.98 29.11
C SER A 47 -36.52 39.98 28.38
N VAL A 48 -36.01 38.79 28.06
CA VAL A 48 -34.83 38.61 27.20
C VAL A 48 -35.01 39.41 25.91
N LYS A 49 -34.04 40.28 25.61
CA LYS A 49 -34.06 41.16 24.43
C LYS A 49 -33.30 40.60 23.24
N SER A 50 -32.32 39.74 23.49
CA SER A 50 -31.47 39.12 22.47
C SER A 50 -31.06 37.73 22.94
N GLY A 51 -31.02 36.78 22.01
CA GLY A 51 -30.78 35.37 22.33
C GLY A 51 -32.01 34.67 22.92
N LEU A 52 -31.80 33.42 23.34
CA LEU A 52 -32.79 32.52 23.91
C LEU A 52 -32.65 32.41 25.44
N ILE A 53 -31.44 32.63 25.97
CA ILE A 53 -31.10 32.43 27.39
C ILE A 53 -31.02 33.76 28.16
N ALA A 54 -31.65 33.80 29.32
CA ALA A 54 -31.67 34.95 30.23
C ALA A 54 -30.45 34.94 31.17
N LEU A 55 -29.41 35.71 30.84
CA LEU A 55 -28.18 35.78 31.64
C LEU A 55 -28.23 36.78 32.80
N HIS A 56 -29.12 37.78 32.76
CA HIS A 56 -29.12 38.91 33.72
C HIS A 56 -30.29 38.88 34.72
N GLY A 57 -30.96 37.74 34.86
CA GLY A 57 -32.13 37.55 35.72
C GLY A 57 -33.44 38.09 35.13
N GLU A 58 -33.45 38.32 33.81
CA GLU A 58 -34.61 38.70 33.00
C GLU A 58 -35.61 37.53 32.90
N ALA A 59 -36.84 37.83 32.45
CA ALA A 59 -37.84 36.82 32.14
C ALA A 59 -37.46 36.10 30.84
N GLY A 60 -37.48 34.77 30.88
CA GLY A 60 -37.01 33.87 29.83
C GLY A 60 -36.42 32.59 30.40
N TYR A 61 -35.83 31.77 29.54
CA TYR A 61 -35.19 30.53 29.94
C TYR A 61 -33.87 30.79 30.68
N GLN A 62 -33.66 30.11 31.80
CA GLN A 62 -32.50 30.31 32.64
C GLN A 62 -31.32 29.41 32.21
N PRO A 63 -30.06 29.86 32.37
CA PRO A 63 -28.88 29.08 31.99
C PRO A 63 -28.69 27.83 32.87
N ASN A 64 -28.93 27.97 34.17
CA ASN A 64 -28.67 26.94 35.15
C ASN A 64 -29.75 25.84 35.15
N VAL A 65 -29.30 24.59 35.15
CA VAL A 65 -30.16 23.42 35.29
C VAL A 65 -30.24 22.99 36.75
N LEU A 66 -31.44 22.63 37.21
CA LEU A 66 -31.65 22.04 38.52
C LEU A 66 -31.29 20.56 38.49
N ARG A 67 -30.35 20.16 39.35
CA ARG A 67 -29.96 18.76 39.58
C ARG A 67 -30.99 18.05 40.46
N GLY A 68 -30.86 16.72 40.57
CA GLY A 68 -31.72 15.91 41.42
C GLY A 68 -31.78 16.43 42.86
N GLY A 69 -32.98 16.48 43.43
CA GLY A 69 -33.21 17.04 44.76
C GLY A 69 -34.55 17.79 44.87
N MET A 70 -34.78 18.34 46.06
CA MET A 70 -35.94 19.16 46.36
C MET A 70 -35.58 20.64 46.18
N HIS A 71 -36.30 21.32 45.31
CA HIS A 71 -36.09 22.73 44.99
C HIS A 71 -37.37 23.51 45.26
N TRP A 72 -37.24 24.74 45.74
CA TRP A 72 -38.38 25.63 45.92
C TRP A 72 -38.37 26.73 44.86
N LEU A 73 -39.44 26.79 44.06
CA LEU A 73 -39.63 27.79 43.00
C LEU A 73 -41.09 28.25 42.99
N MET A 74 -41.30 29.56 42.95
CA MET A 74 -42.64 30.16 42.91
C MET A 74 -43.41 29.71 41.65
N PRO A 75 -44.53 28.97 41.74
CA PRO A 75 -45.19 28.32 40.60
C PRO A 75 -45.70 29.27 39.52
N ILE A 76 -46.14 30.47 39.93
CA ILE A 76 -46.67 31.47 39.01
C ILE A 76 -45.53 32.13 38.24
N GLN A 77 -44.36 32.28 38.86
CA GLN A 77 -43.19 32.91 38.27
C GLN A 77 -42.33 31.95 37.44
N TYR A 78 -42.22 30.68 37.85
CA TYR A 78 -41.30 29.71 37.27
C TYR A 78 -41.99 28.44 36.77
N ILE A 79 -41.67 28.06 35.54
CA ILE A 79 -41.96 26.75 34.97
C ILE A 79 -40.67 25.92 34.99
N VAL A 80 -40.79 24.63 35.28
CA VAL A 80 -39.64 23.70 35.27
C VAL A 80 -39.96 22.61 34.28
N HIS A 81 -39.14 22.50 33.24
CA HIS A 81 -39.23 21.47 32.22
C HIS A 81 -38.31 20.33 32.61
N MET A 82 -38.88 19.16 32.94
CA MET A 82 -38.12 18.00 33.38
C MET A 82 -37.64 17.18 32.18
N MET A 83 -36.33 17.13 31.99
CA MET A 83 -35.69 16.38 30.90
C MET A 83 -34.80 15.25 31.41
N PRO A 84 -34.61 14.18 30.63
CA PRO A 84 -33.64 13.15 30.97
C PRO A 84 -32.21 13.72 30.94
N LEU A 85 -31.34 13.15 31.77
CA LEU A 85 -29.89 13.36 31.62
C LEU A 85 -29.43 12.85 30.25
N VAL A 86 -28.46 13.54 29.67
CA VAL A 86 -27.84 13.12 28.40
C VAL A 86 -26.91 11.96 28.71
N THR A 87 -27.28 10.76 28.28
CA THR A 87 -26.43 9.57 28.43
C THR A 87 -25.95 9.12 27.06
N ILE A 88 -24.63 9.03 26.92
CA ILE A 88 -23.94 8.49 25.73
C ILE A 88 -23.42 7.11 26.11
N THR A 89 -23.82 6.11 25.32
CA THR A 89 -23.45 4.71 25.52
C THR A 89 -21.96 4.51 25.28
N GLN A 90 -21.41 3.46 25.89
CA GLN A 90 -19.99 3.14 25.79
C GLN A 90 -19.56 2.92 24.33
N GLY A 91 -18.41 3.48 23.96
CA GLY A 91 -17.87 3.35 22.60
C GLY A 91 -18.65 4.15 21.55
N LYS A 92 -19.50 5.10 21.94
CA LYS A 92 -20.25 5.97 21.02
C LYS A 92 -19.87 7.43 21.20
N ILE A 93 -20.20 8.22 20.18
CA ILE A 93 -19.96 9.65 20.09
C ILE A 93 -21.30 10.40 20.16
N GLY A 94 -21.35 11.50 20.91
CA GLY A 94 -22.47 12.44 20.89
C GLY A 94 -22.10 13.75 20.19
N TYR A 95 -23.04 14.29 19.41
CA TYR A 95 -22.88 15.57 18.71
C TYR A 95 -23.67 16.65 19.42
N ILE A 96 -23.11 17.86 19.56
CA ILE A 96 -23.77 19.00 20.19
C ILE A 96 -24.05 20.08 19.15
N PHE A 97 -25.21 20.70 19.26
CA PHE A 97 -25.60 21.88 18.50
C PHE A 97 -26.08 22.95 19.48
N ALA A 98 -25.49 24.14 19.41
CA ALA A 98 -25.90 25.27 20.25
C ALA A 98 -26.96 26.10 19.52
N ARG A 99 -28.07 26.41 20.18
CA ARG A 99 -29.13 27.28 19.62
C ARG A 99 -28.79 28.76 19.69
N ASP A 100 -28.13 29.16 20.77
CA ASP A 100 -27.78 30.54 21.06
C ASP A 100 -26.27 30.74 21.19
N GLY A 101 -25.81 31.98 21.04
CA GLY A 101 -24.39 32.34 21.04
C GLY A 101 -24.02 33.22 19.85
N LYS A 102 -22.72 33.48 19.70
CA LYS A 102 -22.22 34.26 18.56
C LYS A 102 -22.54 33.53 17.23
N PRO A 103 -22.90 34.25 16.17
CA PRO A 103 -23.05 33.64 14.86
C PRO A 103 -21.71 33.04 14.38
N LEU A 104 -21.80 31.98 13.56
CA LEU A 104 -20.65 31.46 12.83
C LEU A 104 -20.15 32.50 11.83
N ASP A 105 -18.84 32.51 11.58
CA ASP A 105 -18.27 33.32 10.50
C ASP A 105 -18.77 32.83 9.12
N PRO A 106 -18.83 33.70 8.09
CA PRO A 106 -19.45 33.36 6.80
C PRO A 106 -18.89 32.10 6.10
N THR A 107 -17.63 31.76 6.35
CA THR A 107 -16.96 30.59 5.76
C THR A 107 -16.82 29.42 6.73
N GLN A 108 -17.27 29.58 7.97
CA GLN A 108 -17.15 28.59 9.04
C GLN A 108 -18.36 27.66 9.03
N VAL A 109 -18.11 26.35 9.07
CA VAL A 109 -19.19 25.33 9.06
C VAL A 109 -19.54 24.86 10.46
N LEU A 110 -18.53 24.71 11.34
CA LEU A 110 -18.70 24.23 12.71
C LEU A 110 -18.20 25.26 13.72
N ALA A 111 -18.93 25.42 14.82
CA ALA A 111 -18.61 26.31 15.93
C ALA A 111 -17.31 25.87 16.64
N SER A 112 -16.46 26.85 16.94
CA SER A 112 -15.21 26.66 17.67
C SER A 112 -15.45 26.49 19.17
N ASN A 113 -14.63 25.65 19.81
CA ASN A 113 -14.69 25.33 21.23
C ASN A 113 -13.39 25.66 21.97
N VAL A 114 -12.52 26.51 21.42
CA VAL A 114 -11.27 26.96 22.06
C VAL A 114 -11.55 27.65 23.40
N ASP A 115 -12.41 28.68 23.39
CA ASP A 115 -12.74 29.46 24.58
C ASP A 115 -13.91 28.84 25.38
N ALA A 116 -14.86 28.20 24.68
CA ALA A 116 -16.12 27.74 25.24
C ALA A 116 -16.31 26.22 25.01
N LYS A 117 -15.74 25.42 25.91
CA LYS A 117 -15.74 23.94 25.86
C LYS A 117 -16.65 23.23 26.86
N ASP A 118 -17.08 23.92 27.91
CA ASP A 118 -17.98 23.32 28.91
C ASP A 118 -19.44 23.55 28.55
N PHE A 119 -20.10 22.48 28.09
CA PHE A 119 -21.51 22.50 27.70
C PHE A 119 -22.49 22.30 28.87
N GLN A 120 -21.99 22.01 30.08
CA GLN A 120 -22.83 21.90 31.27
C GLN A 120 -23.07 23.25 31.94
N ASP A 121 -22.21 24.24 31.67
CA ASP A 121 -22.35 25.63 32.12
C ASP A 121 -22.67 26.56 30.95
N VAL A 122 -23.96 26.80 30.73
CA VAL A 122 -24.47 27.69 29.68
C VAL A 122 -24.00 29.13 29.87
N GLU A 123 -23.93 29.59 31.12
CA GLU A 123 -23.55 30.97 31.43
C GLU A 123 -22.08 31.21 31.09
N ALA A 124 -21.21 30.29 31.49
CA ALA A 124 -19.80 30.32 31.10
C ALA A 124 -19.63 30.21 29.58
N PHE A 125 -20.34 29.29 28.91
CA PHE A 125 -20.28 29.13 27.46
C PHE A 125 -20.63 30.42 26.72
N LEU A 126 -21.75 31.07 27.07
CA LEU A 126 -22.19 32.29 26.40
C LEU A 126 -21.29 33.49 26.74
N LYS A 127 -20.82 33.61 27.99
CA LYS A 127 -19.90 34.69 28.39
C LYS A 127 -18.51 34.56 27.75
N ALA A 128 -18.02 33.34 27.56
CA ALA A 128 -16.78 33.06 26.83
C ALA A 128 -16.93 33.31 25.32
N GLY A 129 -18.14 33.62 24.83
CA GLY A 129 -18.39 33.91 23.43
C GLY A 129 -18.61 32.68 22.56
N GLY A 130 -19.12 31.59 23.15
CA GLY A 130 -19.49 30.38 22.44
C GLY A 130 -20.39 30.66 21.22
N GLN A 131 -20.17 29.89 20.16
CA GLN A 131 -20.83 30.09 18.88
C GLN A 131 -22.06 29.18 18.74
N ARG A 132 -23.11 29.69 18.09
CA ARG A 132 -24.31 28.91 17.75
C ARG A 132 -24.06 28.02 16.54
N GLY A 133 -24.81 26.92 16.43
CA GLY A 133 -24.69 25.93 15.36
C GLY A 133 -24.04 24.61 15.82
N PRO A 134 -23.72 23.70 14.88
CA PRO A 134 -23.05 22.44 15.18
C PRO A 134 -21.65 22.68 15.75
N GLN A 135 -21.29 22.01 16.84
CA GLN A 135 -20.01 22.21 17.53
C GLN A 135 -18.90 21.29 16.97
N ARG A 136 -17.65 21.75 17.02
CA ARG A 136 -16.46 20.93 16.69
C ARG A 136 -16.18 19.89 17.75
N LEU A 137 -16.37 20.22 19.02
CA LEU A 137 -16.16 19.32 20.15
C LEU A 137 -17.29 18.28 20.22
N ILE A 138 -16.89 17.01 20.31
CA ILE A 138 -17.80 15.89 20.50
C ILE A 138 -17.92 15.51 21.97
N LEU A 139 -19.02 14.87 22.34
CA LEU A 139 -19.19 14.27 23.66
C LEU A 139 -18.79 12.80 23.63
N ARG A 140 -18.04 12.42 24.67
CA ARG A 140 -17.64 11.03 24.95
C ARG A 140 -18.71 10.30 25.74
N GLU A 141 -18.56 8.99 25.86
CA GLU A 141 -19.34 8.16 26.77
C GLU A 141 -19.41 8.78 28.17
N GLY A 142 -20.60 8.72 28.78
CA GLY A 142 -20.84 9.40 30.05
C GLY A 142 -22.27 9.89 30.19
N THR A 143 -22.54 10.48 31.36
CA THR A 143 -23.83 11.11 31.65
C THR A 143 -23.61 12.59 31.98
N TYR A 144 -24.25 13.46 31.21
CA TYR A 144 -24.10 14.90 31.28
C TYR A 144 -25.44 15.54 31.63
N ALA A 145 -25.40 16.60 32.43
CA ALA A 145 -26.56 17.47 32.59
C ALA A 145 -26.33 18.73 31.77
N ILE A 146 -26.85 18.66 30.56
CA ILE A 146 -26.75 19.73 29.59
C ILE A 146 -28.10 20.43 29.56
N ASN A 147 -28.09 21.75 29.49
CA ASN A 147 -29.32 22.51 29.27
C ASN A 147 -29.86 22.21 27.86
N LEU A 148 -30.84 21.31 27.76
CA LEU A 148 -31.39 20.81 26.49
C LEU A 148 -32.22 21.82 25.70
N LEU A 149 -32.44 23.00 26.28
CA LEU A 149 -32.96 24.12 25.54
C LEU A 149 -31.83 24.82 24.79
N GLN A 150 -30.72 25.13 25.46
CA GLN A 150 -29.57 25.79 24.85
C GLN A 150 -28.86 24.87 23.84
N PHE A 151 -28.71 23.61 24.19
CA PHE A 151 -27.95 22.64 23.42
C PHE A 151 -28.82 21.46 23.02
N ILE A 152 -28.75 21.09 21.75
CA ILE A 152 -29.33 19.86 21.23
C ILE A 152 -28.21 18.83 21.20
N VAL A 153 -28.42 17.67 21.84
CA VAL A 153 -27.46 16.57 21.82
C VAL A 153 -28.01 15.42 20.99
N ILE A 154 -27.33 15.10 19.90
CA ILE A 154 -27.68 13.99 19.01
C ILE A 154 -26.80 12.79 19.37
N THR A 155 -27.43 11.65 19.66
CA THR A 155 -26.77 10.37 19.92
C THR A 155 -27.36 9.28 19.01
N GLU A 156 -26.71 8.13 18.92
CA GLU A 156 -27.18 7.01 18.07
C GLU A 156 -28.61 6.56 18.42
N GLY A 157 -28.93 6.51 19.72
CA GLY A 157 -30.23 5.99 20.17
C GLY A 157 -31.36 7.00 20.19
N ARG A 158 -31.06 8.30 20.40
CA ARG A 158 -32.06 9.36 20.46
C ARG A 158 -31.45 10.76 20.36
N VAL A 159 -32.30 11.73 20.07
CA VAL A 159 -31.99 13.15 20.20
C VAL A 159 -32.51 13.70 21.53
N TYR A 160 -31.63 14.39 22.24
CA TYR A 160 -31.92 15.11 23.47
C TYR A 160 -32.11 16.59 23.15
N SER A 161 -33.35 17.08 23.24
CA SER A 161 -33.66 18.50 23.10
C SER A 161 -34.99 18.84 23.77
N LEU A 162 -35.16 20.09 24.19
CA LEU A 162 -36.48 20.69 24.41
C LEU A 162 -36.95 21.27 23.08
N PRO A 163 -37.91 20.66 22.36
CA PRO A 163 -38.37 21.17 21.08
C PRO A 163 -39.11 22.51 21.28
N LEU A 164 -38.77 23.53 20.48
CA LEU A 164 -39.48 24.82 20.53
C LEU A 164 -40.74 24.79 19.65
N ASN A 165 -40.66 24.10 18.51
CA ASN A 165 -41.78 23.87 17.60
C ASN A 165 -41.62 22.53 16.85
N ARG A 166 -42.65 22.13 16.09
CA ARG A 166 -42.63 20.86 15.34
C ARG A 166 -41.67 20.86 14.15
N GLU A 167 -41.51 21.99 13.47
CA GLU A 167 -40.65 22.11 12.29
C GLU A 167 -39.18 21.92 12.63
N GLU A 168 -38.72 22.55 13.73
CA GLU A 168 -37.38 22.40 14.27
C GLU A 168 -37.08 20.95 14.63
N ALA A 169 -38.03 20.26 15.26
CA ALA A 169 -37.88 18.84 15.60
C ALA A 169 -37.65 17.97 14.35
N VAL A 170 -38.32 18.28 13.24
CA VAL A 170 -38.12 17.58 11.95
C VAL A 170 -36.71 17.84 11.40
N VAL A 171 -36.24 19.10 11.42
CA VAL A 171 -34.88 19.46 10.95
C VAL A 171 -33.80 18.74 11.77
N ILE A 172 -33.95 18.73 13.10
CA ILE A 172 -33.04 18.06 14.01
C ILE A 172 -33.00 16.55 13.74
N GLN A 173 -34.16 15.93 13.51
CA GLN A 173 -34.22 14.52 13.18
C GLN A 173 -33.56 14.21 11.84
N GLY A 174 -33.72 15.09 10.83
CA GLY A 174 -33.02 14.97 9.55
C GLY A 174 -31.49 14.99 9.71
N MET A 175 -30.96 15.90 10.54
CA MET A 175 -29.53 15.94 10.86
C MET A 175 -29.06 14.63 11.52
N ALA A 176 -29.84 14.10 12.47
CA ALA A 176 -29.51 12.83 13.12
C ALA A 176 -29.43 11.67 12.12
N THR A 177 -30.37 11.61 11.17
CA THR A 177 -30.37 10.60 10.10
C THR A 177 -29.12 10.72 9.23
N SER A 178 -28.73 11.93 8.80
CA SER A 178 -27.51 12.12 8.00
C SER A 178 -26.23 11.73 8.74
N ILE A 179 -26.17 11.90 10.06
CA ILE A 179 -25.04 11.42 10.88
C ILE A 179 -25.04 9.88 10.94
N THR A 180 -26.21 9.25 11.10
CA THR A 180 -26.35 7.78 11.09
C THR A 180 -25.87 7.18 9.77
N GLU A 181 -26.30 7.73 8.63
CA GLU A 181 -25.93 7.26 7.29
C GLU A 181 -24.41 7.29 7.04
N ARG A 182 -23.69 8.20 7.73
CA ARG A 182 -22.23 8.32 7.65
C ARG A 182 -21.48 7.48 8.69
N HIS A 183 -22.19 6.61 9.42
CA HIS A 183 -21.70 5.89 10.59
C HIS A 183 -21.09 6.81 11.64
N GLY A 184 -21.73 7.97 11.84
CA GLY A 184 -21.19 9.10 12.57
C GLY A 184 -21.04 8.91 14.08
N PHE A 185 -21.82 8.00 14.67
CA PHE A 185 -21.87 7.82 16.12
C PHE A 185 -20.84 6.84 16.67
N GLN A 186 -20.05 6.21 15.80
CA GLN A 186 -19.04 5.24 16.17
C GLN A 186 -17.64 5.82 15.92
N PRO A 187 -16.66 5.55 16.79
CA PRO A 187 -15.29 5.92 16.51
C PRO A 187 -14.77 5.19 15.29
N VAL A 188 -13.77 5.79 14.64
CA VAL A 188 -13.06 5.17 13.54
C VAL A 188 -12.10 4.14 14.13
N ILE A 189 -12.39 2.86 13.92
CA ILE A 189 -11.57 1.75 14.40
C ILE A 189 -10.86 1.13 13.21
N ILE A 190 -9.53 1.22 13.21
CA ILE A 190 -8.68 0.54 12.23
C ILE A 190 -8.00 -0.61 12.96
N LYS A 191 -8.37 -1.84 12.58
CA LYS A 191 -7.80 -3.05 13.15
C LYS A 191 -6.54 -3.44 12.40
N ASP A 192 -5.57 -3.97 13.14
CA ASP A 192 -4.30 -4.46 12.61
C ASP A 192 -4.48 -5.63 11.62
N THR A 193 -5.53 -6.43 11.80
CA THR A 193 -5.82 -7.59 10.93
C THR A 193 -6.26 -7.23 9.53
N ASP A 194 -6.73 -6.01 9.31
CA ASP A 194 -7.44 -5.66 8.09
C ASP A 194 -6.50 -5.01 7.05
N ASP A 195 -5.25 -4.72 7.43
CA ASP A 195 -4.26 -4.00 6.59
C ASP A 195 -4.84 -2.74 5.93
N LEU A 196 -5.70 -2.03 6.67
CA LEU A 196 -6.39 -0.82 6.21
C LEU A 196 -5.68 0.46 6.65
N VAL A 197 -5.90 1.51 5.88
CA VAL A 197 -5.48 2.89 6.14
C VAL A 197 -6.68 3.80 5.98
N GLY A 198 -6.86 4.73 6.93
CA GLY A 198 -7.91 5.73 6.86
C GLY A 198 -7.44 6.99 6.15
N ILE A 199 -7.99 7.28 4.97
CA ILE A 199 -7.84 8.56 4.28
C ILE A 199 -8.85 9.55 4.82
N VAL A 200 -8.35 10.67 5.34
CA VAL A 200 -9.17 11.71 5.98
C VAL A 200 -9.50 12.81 4.97
N THR A 201 -10.78 13.20 4.92
CA THR A 201 -11.25 14.38 4.19
C THR A 201 -11.91 15.33 5.18
N VAL A 202 -11.34 16.53 5.33
CA VAL A 202 -11.82 17.58 6.23
C VAL A 202 -12.81 18.48 5.48
N HIS A 203 -13.90 18.87 6.13
CA HIS A 203 -15.00 19.65 5.54
C HIS A 203 -15.04 21.12 6.00
N ASP A 204 -14.32 21.47 7.06
CA ASP A 204 -14.27 22.82 7.65
C ASP A 204 -12.85 23.42 7.55
N GLY A 205 -12.76 24.75 7.43
CA GLY A 205 -11.49 25.48 7.28
C GLY A 205 -11.26 26.12 5.90
N PRO A 206 -10.11 26.79 5.71
CA PRO A 206 -9.77 27.44 4.44
C PRO A 206 -9.64 26.42 3.30
N SER A 207 -9.97 26.83 2.07
CA SER A 207 -9.79 26.01 0.88
C SER A 207 -8.31 25.82 0.53
N LEU A 208 -7.98 24.68 -0.08
CA LEU A 208 -6.67 24.46 -0.71
C LEU A 208 -6.35 25.57 -1.72
N ARG A 209 -5.04 25.79 -1.91
CA ARG A 209 -4.53 26.69 -2.94
C ARG A 209 -4.80 26.12 -4.33
N GLN A 210 -4.89 26.99 -5.33
CA GLN A 210 -5.10 26.56 -6.71
C GLN A 210 -3.93 25.69 -7.18
N GLY A 211 -4.24 24.53 -7.75
CA GLY A 211 -3.24 23.57 -8.25
C GLY A 211 -2.86 22.46 -7.25
N GLU A 212 -3.27 22.57 -5.99
CA GLU A 212 -3.11 21.51 -4.99
C GLU A 212 -4.38 20.64 -4.93
N ILE A 213 -4.19 19.32 -4.83
CA ILE A 213 -5.29 18.34 -4.75
C ILE A 213 -5.44 17.71 -3.36
N ILE A 214 -4.41 17.81 -2.53
CA ILE A 214 -4.34 17.23 -1.18
C ILE A 214 -3.68 18.23 -0.25
N ALA A 215 -4.27 18.40 0.94
CA ALA A 215 -3.77 19.28 1.98
C ALA A 215 -2.51 18.69 2.63
N PRO A 216 -1.49 19.53 2.89
CA PRO A 216 -0.26 19.09 3.55
C PRO A 216 -0.52 18.66 5.00
N THR A 217 0.40 17.88 5.55
CA THR A 217 0.37 17.51 6.96
C THR A 217 0.69 18.72 7.83
N VAL A 218 -0.17 19.00 8.82
CA VAL A 218 -0.02 20.07 9.81
C VAL A 218 -0.13 19.49 11.21
N GLY A 219 0.39 20.20 12.23
CA GLY A 219 0.10 19.91 13.65
C GLY A 219 0.42 18.49 14.15
N ASP A 220 1.40 17.80 13.54
CA ASP A 220 1.73 16.41 13.90
C ASP A 220 2.77 16.27 15.02
N ASN A 221 3.35 17.40 15.47
CA ASN A 221 4.39 17.42 16.49
C ASN A 221 3.79 17.44 17.91
N PRO A 222 3.95 16.39 18.74
CA PRO A 222 3.41 16.37 20.10
C PRO A 222 4.06 17.39 21.05
N ALA A 223 5.22 17.95 20.69
CA ALA A 223 5.88 18.97 21.51
C ALA A 223 5.17 20.33 21.46
N GLU A 224 4.35 20.58 20.44
CA GLU A 224 3.62 21.84 20.25
C GLU A 224 2.16 21.67 20.66
N ALA A 225 1.88 21.83 21.96
CA ALA A 225 0.55 21.56 22.51
C ALA A 225 -0.57 22.39 21.85
N ASP A 226 -0.30 23.63 21.43
CA ASP A 226 -1.30 24.54 20.87
C ASP A 226 -1.73 24.20 19.43
N THR A 227 -0.93 23.42 18.70
CA THR A 227 -1.20 23.01 17.31
C THR A 227 -1.37 21.50 17.17
N TYR A 228 -1.01 20.73 18.21
CA TYR A 228 -1.12 19.29 18.22
C TYR A 228 -2.57 18.82 18.35
N HIS A 229 -3.10 18.26 17.28
CA HIS A 229 -4.51 17.88 17.18
C HIS A 229 -4.76 16.36 17.24
N ASN A 230 -3.71 15.59 17.54
CA ASN A 230 -3.74 14.13 17.71
C ASN A 230 -4.56 13.38 16.62
N LYS A 231 -4.15 13.54 15.36
CA LYS A 231 -4.76 12.89 14.18
C LYS A 231 -6.26 13.24 14.01
N PHE A 232 -6.54 14.52 13.81
CA PHE A 232 -7.88 15.11 13.59
C PHE A 232 -8.91 14.94 14.71
N GLN A 233 -8.51 14.47 15.90
CA GLN A 233 -9.43 14.32 17.03
C GLN A 233 -9.77 15.65 17.70
N ASP A 234 -8.90 16.65 17.57
CA ASP A 234 -9.16 18.03 18.00
C ASP A 234 -9.22 18.97 16.77
N PRO A 235 -10.43 19.29 16.28
CA PRO A 235 -10.59 20.14 15.11
C PRO A 235 -10.08 21.57 15.29
N ASP A 236 -10.14 22.12 16.51
CA ASP A 236 -9.74 23.50 16.77
C ASP A 236 -8.20 23.64 16.68
N HIS A 237 -7.45 22.70 17.27
CA HIS A 237 -5.99 22.68 17.15
C HIS A 237 -5.55 22.40 15.71
N PHE A 238 -6.28 21.58 14.95
CA PHE A 238 -5.97 21.33 13.53
C PHE A 238 -6.08 22.61 12.69
N LEU A 239 -7.14 23.40 12.92
CA LEU A 239 -7.32 24.66 12.21
C LEU A 239 -6.32 25.73 12.67
N ALA A 240 -5.97 25.75 13.96
CA ALA A 240 -4.91 26.60 14.49
C ALA A 240 -3.53 26.28 13.88
N ALA A 241 -3.27 25.00 13.59
CA ALA A 241 -2.07 24.53 12.89
C ALA A 241 -2.02 24.92 11.39
N GLY A 242 -3.04 25.61 10.87
CA GLY A 242 -3.13 26.00 9.46
C GLY A 242 -3.70 24.92 8.53
N GLY A 243 -4.49 23.99 9.08
CA GLY A 243 -5.13 22.93 8.30
C GLY A 243 -6.13 23.44 7.26
N PHE A 244 -6.16 22.79 6.09
CA PHE A 244 -7.07 23.11 4.99
C PHE A 244 -8.22 22.11 4.88
N ARG A 245 -9.39 22.55 4.41
CA ARG A 245 -10.50 21.65 4.07
C ARG A 245 -10.18 20.88 2.78
N GLY A 246 -10.47 19.59 2.73
CA GLY A 246 -10.19 18.71 1.59
C GLY A 246 -9.56 17.39 2.03
N ARG A 247 -9.11 16.60 1.06
CA ARG A 247 -8.36 15.36 1.33
C ARG A 247 -7.01 15.69 1.96
N GLN A 248 -6.63 14.96 3.00
CA GLN A 248 -5.41 15.20 3.77
C GLN A 248 -4.31 14.25 3.34
N LEU A 249 -3.06 14.72 3.34
CA LEU A 249 -1.89 13.88 3.10
C LEU A 249 -1.66 12.91 4.26
N GLN A 250 -1.87 13.39 5.49
CA GLN A 250 -1.78 12.59 6.70
C GLN A 250 -2.88 11.52 6.72
N VAL A 251 -2.47 10.28 6.97
CA VAL A 251 -3.36 9.13 7.05
C VAL A 251 -3.53 8.63 8.48
N LEU A 252 -4.64 7.92 8.72
CA LEU A 252 -4.88 7.19 9.96
C LEU A 252 -4.38 5.75 9.82
N VAL A 253 -3.60 5.32 10.81
CA VAL A 253 -3.11 3.94 10.94
C VAL A 253 -3.90 3.21 12.02
N GLU A 254 -3.49 2.02 12.43
CA GLU A 254 -4.10 1.24 13.50
C GLU A 254 -4.44 2.08 14.73
N GLY A 255 -5.66 1.91 15.24
CA GLY A 255 -6.10 2.65 16.43
C GLY A 255 -7.60 2.92 16.44
N THR A 256 -8.04 3.54 17.54
CA THR A 256 -9.42 4.02 17.72
C THR A 256 -9.39 5.54 17.79
N TYR A 257 -9.96 6.19 16.79
CA TYR A 257 -9.97 7.65 16.67
C TYR A 257 -11.38 8.19 16.83
N TYR A 258 -11.54 9.16 17.72
CA TYR A 258 -12.82 9.81 17.97
C TYR A 258 -12.91 11.10 17.17
N VAL A 259 -12.98 10.94 15.86
CA VAL A 259 -13.08 12.04 14.91
C VAL A 259 -14.52 12.50 14.81
N ASN A 260 -14.75 13.81 14.91
CA ASN A 260 -16.05 14.40 14.61
C ASN A 260 -16.40 14.18 13.12
N ARG A 261 -17.45 13.41 12.82
CA ARG A 261 -17.79 13.00 11.45
C ARG A 261 -18.49 14.08 10.62
N LEU A 262 -18.87 15.20 11.26
CA LEU A 262 -19.27 16.43 10.57
C LEU A 262 -18.04 17.25 10.17
N PHE A 263 -16.97 17.17 10.96
CA PHE A 263 -15.70 17.85 10.68
C PHE A 263 -14.89 17.12 9.61
N ALA A 264 -14.73 15.81 9.75
CA ALA A 264 -13.95 15.01 8.82
C ALA A 264 -14.57 13.62 8.57
N THR A 265 -14.51 13.18 7.31
CA THR A 265 -14.90 11.83 6.90
C THR A 265 -13.66 10.98 6.67
N VAL A 266 -13.73 9.69 7.03
CA VAL A 266 -12.65 8.73 6.84
C VAL A 266 -13.10 7.65 5.86
N GLU A 267 -12.32 7.47 4.81
CA GLU A 267 -12.43 6.41 3.81
C GLU A 267 -11.33 5.38 4.05
N MET A 268 -11.67 4.09 4.08
CA MET A 268 -10.68 3.03 4.29
C MET A 268 -10.15 2.52 2.96
N ILE A 269 -8.83 2.54 2.80
CA ILE A 269 -8.12 1.96 1.65
C ILE A 269 -7.16 0.87 2.13
N GLN A 270 -6.77 -0.03 1.23
CA GLN A 270 -5.74 -1.04 1.57
C GLN A 270 -4.35 -0.42 1.63
N LYS A 271 -3.53 -0.92 2.57
CA LYS A 271 -2.10 -0.61 2.64
C LYS A 271 -1.39 -1.03 1.36
N THR A 272 -0.36 -0.27 1.01
CA THR A 272 0.54 -0.68 -0.07
C THR A 272 1.52 -1.71 0.50
N ILE A 273 1.49 -2.92 -0.05
CA ILE A 273 2.40 -4.00 0.34
C ILE A 273 3.43 -4.17 -0.78
N ILE A 274 4.70 -4.15 -0.40
CA ILE A 274 5.82 -4.40 -1.29
C ILE A 274 6.45 -5.71 -0.84
N GLU A 275 6.35 -6.73 -1.69
CA GLU A 275 6.88 -8.06 -1.42
C GLU A 275 8.41 -8.09 -1.50
N VAL A 276 9.01 -9.09 -0.85
CA VAL A 276 10.45 -9.34 -0.96
C VAL A 276 10.80 -9.67 -2.41
N GLY A 277 11.90 -9.09 -2.92
CA GLY A 277 12.29 -9.19 -4.33
C GLY A 277 11.70 -8.09 -5.21
N ASN A 278 10.92 -7.18 -4.64
CA ASN A 278 10.38 -5.99 -5.32
C ASN A 278 10.70 -4.72 -4.54
N VAL A 279 10.68 -3.57 -5.23
CA VAL A 279 10.73 -2.23 -4.62
C VAL A 279 9.63 -1.34 -5.18
N GLY A 280 9.14 -0.42 -4.37
CA GLY A 280 8.05 0.49 -4.74
C GLY A 280 8.58 1.87 -5.08
N VAL A 281 8.61 2.24 -6.36
CA VAL A 281 8.93 3.61 -6.76
C VAL A 281 7.69 4.49 -6.64
N VAL A 282 7.80 5.58 -5.87
CA VAL A 282 6.68 6.48 -5.62
C VAL A 282 6.70 7.63 -6.62
N VAL A 283 5.58 7.81 -7.31
CA VAL A 283 5.29 9.00 -8.13
C VAL A 283 4.31 9.86 -7.35
N SER A 284 4.80 10.91 -6.70
CA SER A 284 3.99 11.83 -5.90
C SER A 284 3.36 12.91 -6.78
N TYR A 285 2.06 13.16 -6.60
CA TYR A 285 1.30 14.24 -7.22
C TYR A 285 1.22 15.49 -6.33
N THR A 286 1.77 15.41 -5.12
CA THR A 286 1.60 16.40 -4.05
C THR A 286 2.95 16.88 -3.53
N GLY A 287 2.95 18.07 -2.92
CA GLY A 287 4.17 18.74 -2.44
C GLY A 287 4.58 19.91 -3.33
N GLU A 288 5.57 20.68 -2.86
CA GLU A 288 6.20 21.72 -3.66
C GLU A 288 6.95 21.11 -4.86
N THR A 289 7.21 21.93 -5.87
CA THR A 289 8.12 21.53 -6.96
C THR A 289 9.52 21.52 -6.38
N GLY A 290 10.03 20.33 -6.07
CA GLY A 290 11.34 20.16 -5.44
C GLY A 290 12.48 20.55 -6.37
N ALA A 291 13.69 20.72 -5.81
CA ALA A 291 14.88 20.82 -6.63
C ALA A 291 15.17 19.48 -7.31
N ASP A 292 15.49 19.51 -8.61
CA ASP A 292 15.84 18.31 -9.37
C ASP A 292 17.17 17.72 -8.89
N LEU A 293 17.11 16.50 -8.38
CA LEU A 293 18.27 15.73 -7.92
C LEU A 293 18.89 14.86 -9.03
N SER A 294 18.32 14.85 -10.24
CA SER A 294 18.79 14.03 -11.37
C SER A 294 20.13 14.50 -11.96
N GLY A 295 20.57 15.72 -11.60
CA GLY A 295 21.80 16.34 -12.10
C GLY A 295 21.67 16.90 -13.53
N MET A 296 22.63 17.73 -13.94
CA MET A 296 22.54 18.46 -15.23
C MET A 296 22.67 17.58 -16.49
N GLU A 297 23.13 16.34 -16.37
CA GLU A 297 23.24 15.40 -17.50
C GLU A 297 21.91 14.72 -17.86
N TYR A 298 20.93 14.73 -16.94
CA TYR A 298 19.70 13.95 -17.10
C TYR A 298 18.49 14.86 -17.37
N ARG A 299 17.94 14.80 -18.59
CA ARG A 299 16.85 15.70 -19.04
C ARG A 299 15.47 15.05 -19.13
N HIS A 300 15.30 13.85 -18.59
CA HIS A 300 14.09 13.02 -18.82
C HIS A 300 13.03 13.17 -17.72
N GLY A 301 13.15 14.18 -16.85
CA GLY A 301 12.23 14.47 -15.74
C GLY A 301 12.98 14.92 -14.49
N GLU A 302 12.25 15.27 -13.43
CA GLU A 302 12.84 15.71 -12.16
C GLU A 302 12.72 14.59 -11.11
N LEU A 303 13.84 14.24 -10.48
CA LEU A 303 13.87 13.40 -9.29
C LEU A 303 13.82 14.31 -8.08
N VAL A 304 12.94 13.97 -7.14
CA VAL A 304 12.72 14.81 -5.96
C VAL A 304 12.91 14.01 -4.69
N SER A 305 13.24 14.70 -3.60
CA SER A 305 13.25 14.10 -2.28
C SER A 305 11.84 13.67 -1.86
N GLN A 306 11.76 12.77 -0.89
CA GLN A 306 10.50 12.37 -0.29
C GLN A 306 9.69 13.59 0.18
N GLY A 307 8.39 13.59 -0.13
CA GLY A 307 7.45 14.67 0.23
C GLY A 307 7.28 15.77 -0.83
N ASN A 308 8.13 15.81 -1.85
CA ASN A 308 7.98 16.73 -2.98
C ASN A 308 7.22 16.07 -4.14
N ARG A 309 6.70 16.91 -5.04
CA ARG A 309 5.96 16.46 -6.24
C ARG A 309 6.95 15.97 -7.30
N GLY A 310 6.74 14.77 -7.82
CA GLY A 310 7.63 14.11 -8.78
C GLY A 310 7.90 12.66 -8.42
N VAL A 311 8.88 12.06 -9.10
CA VAL A 311 9.36 10.71 -8.77
C VAL A 311 10.36 10.81 -7.62
N TRP A 312 10.13 10.06 -6.54
CA TRP A 312 11.03 10.07 -5.40
C TRP A 312 12.37 9.42 -5.74
N SER A 313 13.48 10.04 -5.29
CA SER A 313 14.83 9.52 -5.46
C SER A 313 15.05 8.18 -4.77
N ASP A 314 14.36 7.94 -3.66
CA ASP A 314 14.45 6.73 -2.86
C ASP A 314 13.21 5.86 -3.06
N ALA A 315 13.42 4.62 -3.48
CA ALA A 315 12.36 3.63 -3.58
C ALA A 315 11.99 3.08 -2.19
N LEU A 316 10.71 2.72 -2.02
CA LEU A 316 10.23 2.01 -0.85
C LEU A 316 10.76 0.57 -0.88
N LEU A 317 11.42 0.16 0.20
CA LEU A 317 11.93 -1.20 0.39
C LEU A 317 10.78 -2.20 0.67
N PRO A 318 11.00 -3.53 0.59
CA PRO A 318 9.99 -4.50 0.97
C PRO A 318 9.40 -4.25 2.36
N GLY A 319 8.07 -4.22 2.46
CA GLY A 319 7.35 -3.87 3.68
C GLY A 319 5.90 -3.44 3.44
N LYS A 320 5.19 -3.15 4.53
CA LYS A 320 3.83 -2.60 4.50
C LYS A 320 3.87 -1.10 4.75
N TYR A 321 3.25 -0.32 3.87
CA TYR A 321 3.25 1.14 3.93
C TYR A 321 1.85 1.71 4.03
N ALA A 322 1.67 2.61 4.98
CA ALA A 322 0.47 3.44 5.09
C ALA A 322 0.55 4.63 4.10
N PHE A 323 0.53 4.32 2.80
CA PHE A 323 0.67 5.32 1.75
C PHE A 323 -0.69 5.78 1.25
N ASN A 324 -0.85 7.10 1.08
CA ASN A 324 -2.06 7.69 0.52
C ASN A 324 -2.06 7.56 -1.01
N THR A 325 -2.85 6.64 -1.55
CA THR A 325 -2.95 6.37 -3.00
C THR A 325 -3.57 7.52 -3.79
N TYR A 326 -4.22 8.49 -3.14
CA TYR A 326 -4.65 9.72 -3.80
C TYR A 326 -3.51 10.73 -3.94
N ALA A 327 -2.47 10.65 -3.11
CA ALA A 327 -1.32 11.55 -3.12
C ALA A 327 -0.24 11.15 -4.13
N GLY A 328 -0.26 9.90 -4.59
CA GLY A 328 0.67 9.41 -5.59
C GLY A 328 0.36 7.99 -6.02
N LYS A 329 1.15 7.48 -6.96
CA LYS A 329 1.11 6.08 -7.40
C LYS A 329 2.42 5.38 -7.01
N VAL A 330 2.31 4.19 -6.46
CA VAL A 330 3.46 3.30 -6.19
C VAL A 330 3.58 2.33 -7.36
N SER A 331 4.69 2.39 -8.11
CA SER A 331 5.03 1.46 -9.17
C SER A 331 5.94 0.36 -8.61
N ILE A 332 5.53 -0.89 -8.73
CA ILE A 332 6.29 -2.05 -8.21
C ILE A 332 7.30 -2.46 -9.27
N VAL A 333 8.58 -2.45 -8.90
CA VAL A 333 9.71 -2.82 -9.74
C VAL A 333 10.38 -4.07 -9.15
N PRO A 334 10.46 -5.19 -9.88
CA PRO A 334 11.19 -6.36 -9.41
C PRO A 334 12.68 -6.07 -9.38
N THR A 335 13.31 -6.39 -8.26
CA THR A 335 14.77 -6.40 -8.10
C THR A 335 15.35 -7.80 -8.35
N THR A 336 14.51 -8.79 -8.66
CA THR A 336 14.96 -10.11 -9.12
C THR A 336 15.31 -10.07 -10.60
N ASN A 337 16.00 -11.11 -11.07
CA ASN A 337 16.31 -11.24 -12.49
C ASN A 337 15.02 -11.40 -13.31
N ILE A 338 14.83 -10.50 -14.27
CA ILE A 338 13.72 -10.49 -15.21
C ILE A 338 14.20 -11.19 -16.47
N ILE A 339 13.51 -12.26 -16.87
CA ILE A 339 13.78 -12.97 -18.12
C ILE A 339 12.78 -12.45 -19.15
N LEU A 340 13.29 -11.77 -20.18
CA LEU A 340 12.50 -11.27 -21.31
C LEU A 340 12.68 -12.21 -22.50
N LYS A 341 11.60 -12.76 -23.03
CA LYS A 341 11.63 -13.69 -24.16
C LYS A 341 11.03 -13.04 -25.40
N TRP A 342 11.77 -13.03 -26.50
CA TRP A 342 11.29 -12.63 -27.82
C TRP A 342 10.79 -13.87 -28.56
N ILE A 343 9.69 -14.43 -28.06
CA ILE A 343 9.04 -15.62 -28.60
C ILE A 343 7.53 -15.40 -28.48
N ARG A 344 6.81 -15.36 -29.60
CA ARG A 344 5.39 -14.97 -29.60
C ARG A 344 4.50 -15.91 -28.77
N SER A 345 4.91 -17.17 -28.62
CA SER A 345 4.17 -18.21 -27.90
C SER A 345 4.50 -18.31 -26.41
N GLU A 346 5.50 -17.58 -25.91
CA GLU A 346 5.95 -17.67 -24.52
C GLU A 346 5.86 -16.32 -23.82
N THR A 347 5.36 -16.32 -22.58
CA THR A 347 5.39 -15.14 -21.71
C THR A 347 6.06 -15.49 -20.38
N GLY A 348 6.92 -14.59 -19.91
CA GLY A 348 7.60 -14.71 -18.63
C GLY A 348 6.64 -14.48 -17.45
N SER A 349 7.12 -14.81 -16.24
CA SER A 349 6.35 -14.66 -14.99
C SER A 349 5.85 -13.23 -14.74
N HIS A 350 6.57 -12.23 -15.23
CA HIS A 350 6.26 -10.81 -15.04
C HIS A 350 5.44 -10.19 -16.17
N GLN A 351 5.16 -10.92 -17.27
CA GLN A 351 4.35 -10.47 -18.41
C GLN A 351 4.84 -9.18 -19.11
N TYR A 352 6.09 -8.79 -18.91
CA TYR A 352 6.68 -7.65 -19.60
C TYR A 352 7.03 -7.95 -21.06
N ASP A 353 7.07 -9.24 -21.43
CA ASP A 353 7.42 -9.77 -22.75
C ASP A 353 6.20 -10.17 -23.59
N GLU A 354 4.98 -9.87 -23.14
CA GLU A 354 3.71 -10.25 -23.81
C GLU A 354 3.62 -9.81 -25.29
N ASN A 355 4.22 -8.67 -25.62
CA ASN A 355 4.19 -8.09 -26.96
C ASN A 355 5.47 -8.34 -27.76
N LEU A 356 6.42 -9.12 -27.23
CA LEU A 356 7.67 -9.43 -27.90
C LEU A 356 7.51 -10.61 -28.87
N THR A 357 8.07 -10.45 -30.06
CA THR A 357 8.06 -11.46 -31.12
C THR A 357 9.47 -11.84 -31.51
N GLU A 358 9.64 -13.01 -32.14
CA GLU A 358 10.93 -13.45 -32.68
C GLU A 358 11.51 -12.41 -33.65
N VAL A 359 12.82 -12.21 -33.61
CA VAL A 359 13.49 -11.23 -34.48
C VAL A 359 13.68 -11.86 -35.86
N SER A 360 13.02 -11.29 -36.87
CA SER A 360 13.28 -11.62 -38.27
C SER A 360 14.63 -11.05 -38.70
N LEU A 361 15.52 -11.92 -39.18
CA LEU A 361 16.86 -11.60 -39.64
C LEU A 361 16.95 -11.73 -41.16
N ILE A 362 17.91 -11.05 -41.77
CA ILE A 362 18.31 -11.28 -43.16
C ILE A 362 19.81 -11.60 -43.13
N THR A 363 20.17 -12.82 -43.55
CA THR A 363 21.57 -13.26 -43.54
C THR A 363 22.32 -12.80 -44.78
N LYS A 364 23.66 -12.87 -44.75
CA LYS A 364 24.53 -12.53 -45.89
C LYS A 364 24.24 -13.34 -47.16
N ASP A 365 23.75 -14.56 -46.99
CA ASP A 365 23.33 -15.49 -48.04
C ASP A 365 21.83 -15.38 -48.40
N ALA A 366 21.17 -14.29 -47.98
CA ALA A 366 19.78 -13.95 -48.30
C ALA A 366 18.71 -14.92 -47.78
N PHE A 367 19.00 -15.63 -46.68
CA PHE A 367 17.97 -16.36 -45.92
C PHE A 367 17.32 -15.44 -44.88
N GLU A 368 16.05 -15.70 -44.59
CA GLU A 368 15.25 -14.92 -43.64
C GLU A 368 14.81 -15.74 -42.41
N PRO A 369 15.74 -16.18 -41.53
CA PRO A 369 15.36 -16.95 -40.35
C PRO A 369 14.72 -16.05 -39.27
N SER A 370 13.82 -16.63 -38.47
CA SER A 370 13.39 -16.07 -37.20
C SER A 370 14.32 -16.52 -36.08
N LEU A 371 14.78 -15.58 -35.26
CA LEU A 371 15.67 -15.85 -34.14
C LEU A 371 14.92 -15.68 -32.81
N PRO A 372 14.58 -16.78 -32.11
CA PRO A 372 14.11 -16.70 -30.74
C PRO A 372 15.26 -16.32 -29.82
N LEU A 373 15.04 -15.38 -28.91
CA LEU A 373 16.07 -14.91 -27.99
C LEU A 373 15.49 -14.66 -26.61
N SER A 374 16.34 -14.79 -25.59
CA SER A 374 15.98 -14.53 -24.19
C SER A 374 17.06 -13.67 -23.56
N VAL A 375 16.66 -12.56 -22.95
CA VAL A 375 17.56 -11.61 -22.32
C VAL A 375 17.27 -11.59 -20.84
N VAL A 376 18.29 -11.79 -20.01
CA VAL A 376 18.17 -11.71 -18.56
C VAL A 376 18.68 -10.37 -18.09
N VAL A 377 17.79 -9.57 -17.50
CA VAL A 377 18.09 -8.23 -17.00
C VAL A 377 17.81 -8.13 -15.51
N HIS A 378 18.57 -7.29 -14.83
CA HIS A 378 18.43 -6.96 -13.43
C HIS A 378 18.32 -5.44 -13.27
N ILE A 379 17.50 -5.00 -12.31
CA ILE A 379 17.33 -3.59 -11.97
C ILE A 379 17.69 -3.43 -10.49
N ASP A 380 18.78 -2.73 -10.21
CA ASP A 380 19.17 -2.39 -8.85
C ASP A 380 18.13 -1.45 -8.22
N TYR A 381 17.80 -1.68 -6.94
CA TYR A 381 16.79 -0.91 -6.23
C TYR A 381 17.08 0.60 -6.16
N LYS A 382 18.35 1.01 -6.15
CA LYS A 382 18.74 2.44 -6.17
C LYS A 382 18.55 3.07 -7.55
N LYS A 383 18.58 2.26 -8.60
CA LYS A 383 18.41 2.69 -9.99
C LYS A 383 16.95 2.63 -10.45
N ALA A 384 16.10 1.86 -9.78
CA ALA A 384 14.69 1.70 -10.11
C ALA A 384 13.93 3.05 -10.29
N PRO A 385 14.13 4.08 -9.44
CA PRO A 385 13.50 5.38 -9.66
C PRO A 385 13.89 6.07 -10.97
N LEU A 386 15.15 5.95 -11.39
CA LEU A 386 15.64 6.52 -12.65
C LEU A 386 14.98 5.86 -13.87
N VAL A 387 14.75 4.56 -13.79
CA VAL A 387 14.08 3.78 -14.85
C VAL A 387 12.62 4.21 -14.98
N ILE A 388 11.89 4.25 -13.87
CA ILE A 388 10.49 4.66 -13.85
C ILE A 388 10.32 6.13 -14.24
N GLN A 389 11.25 7.00 -13.86
CA GLN A 389 11.21 8.40 -14.28
C GLN A 389 11.34 8.55 -15.80
N ARG A 390 12.24 7.78 -16.44
CA ARG A 390 12.49 7.90 -17.89
C ARG A 390 11.37 7.31 -18.74
N PHE A 391 10.81 6.18 -18.34
CA PHE A 391 9.88 5.40 -19.17
C PHE A 391 8.44 5.39 -18.64
N GLY A 392 8.24 5.81 -17.39
CA GLY A 392 6.97 5.74 -16.65
C GLY A 392 6.65 4.33 -16.14
N ASP A 393 6.93 3.30 -16.93
CA ASP A 393 6.64 1.90 -16.64
C ASP A 393 7.70 0.98 -17.27
N ILE A 394 7.95 -0.18 -16.65
CA ILE A 394 8.87 -1.20 -17.16
C ILE A 394 8.36 -1.78 -18.48
N LYS A 395 7.03 -1.96 -18.62
CA LYS A 395 6.46 -2.46 -19.89
C LYS A 395 6.81 -1.54 -21.06
N LYS A 396 6.74 -0.22 -20.85
CA LYS A 396 7.12 0.78 -21.87
C LYS A 396 8.63 0.76 -22.16
N LEU A 397 9.47 0.60 -21.14
CA LEU A 397 10.91 0.42 -21.34
C LEU A 397 11.19 -0.77 -22.27
N VAL A 398 10.55 -1.91 -22.02
CA VAL A 398 10.74 -3.13 -22.81
C VAL A 398 10.29 -2.92 -24.25
N GLU A 399 9.06 -2.45 -24.46
CA GLU A 399 8.47 -2.29 -25.80
C GLU A 399 9.10 -1.16 -26.63
N GLN A 400 9.39 -0.02 -26.01
CA GLN A 400 9.80 1.17 -26.77
C GLN A 400 11.32 1.29 -26.94
N THR A 401 12.09 0.63 -26.07
CA THR A 401 13.55 0.79 -26.04
C THR A 401 14.28 -0.54 -26.19
N LEU A 402 13.98 -1.53 -25.36
CA LEU A 402 14.73 -2.79 -25.39
C LEU A 402 14.44 -3.57 -26.67
N ASP A 403 13.18 -3.69 -27.09
CA ASP A 403 12.82 -4.42 -28.30
C ASP A 403 13.46 -3.85 -29.57
N PRO A 404 13.33 -2.55 -29.91
CA PRO A 404 14.01 -1.98 -31.07
C PRO A 404 15.53 -2.13 -31.01
N MET A 405 16.13 -1.99 -29.81
CA MET A 405 17.57 -2.07 -29.63
C MET A 405 18.11 -3.49 -29.85
N VAL A 406 17.49 -4.48 -29.22
CA VAL A 406 17.87 -5.90 -29.34
C VAL A 406 17.62 -6.38 -30.77
N SER A 407 16.46 -6.04 -31.34
CA SER A 407 16.12 -6.34 -32.73
C SER A 407 17.14 -5.74 -33.71
N ALA A 408 17.50 -4.47 -33.56
CA ALA A 408 18.48 -3.81 -34.44
C ALA A 408 19.87 -4.43 -34.33
N TYR A 409 20.31 -4.77 -33.11
CA TYR A 409 21.59 -5.43 -32.89
C TYR A 409 21.68 -6.76 -33.62
N PHE A 410 20.68 -7.64 -33.40
CA PHE A 410 20.69 -8.97 -34.02
C PHE A 410 20.49 -8.92 -35.53
N LYS A 411 19.72 -7.95 -36.06
CA LYS A 411 19.63 -7.70 -37.51
C LYS A 411 20.99 -7.36 -38.12
N ASN A 412 21.78 -6.49 -37.49
CA ASN A 412 23.13 -6.15 -37.97
C ASN A 412 24.07 -7.36 -37.90
N VAL A 413 24.00 -8.15 -36.82
CA VAL A 413 24.77 -9.40 -36.68
C VAL A 413 24.40 -10.40 -37.78
N GLY A 414 23.10 -10.54 -38.09
CA GLY A 414 22.60 -11.39 -39.16
C GLY A 414 23.11 -11.00 -40.54
N GLN A 415 23.08 -9.71 -40.88
CA GLN A 415 23.50 -9.20 -42.20
C GLN A 415 24.98 -9.45 -42.53
N THR A 416 25.84 -9.63 -41.51
CA THR A 416 27.28 -9.83 -41.71
C THR A 416 27.69 -11.30 -41.82
N ARG A 417 26.80 -12.24 -41.45
CA ARG A 417 27.09 -13.67 -41.33
C ARG A 417 26.19 -14.51 -42.23
N THR A 418 26.67 -15.68 -42.63
CA THR A 418 25.81 -16.68 -43.30
C THR A 418 24.97 -17.44 -42.27
N LEU A 419 23.91 -18.13 -42.72
CA LEU A 419 23.07 -18.95 -41.85
C LEU A 419 23.88 -20.01 -41.07
N ILE A 420 24.87 -20.63 -41.73
CA ILE A 420 25.73 -21.66 -41.11
C ILE A 420 26.61 -21.06 -40.01
N GLN A 421 27.17 -19.87 -40.25
CA GLN A 421 28.01 -19.17 -39.26
C GLN A 421 27.19 -18.79 -38.02
N LEU A 422 25.93 -18.37 -38.19
CA LEU A 422 25.03 -18.10 -37.07
C LEU A 422 24.80 -19.32 -36.15
N LEU A 423 24.82 -20.53 -36.71
CA LEU A 423 24.62 -21.77 -35.97
C LEU A 423 25.91 -22.28 -35.33
N GLN A 424 27.03 -22.25 -36.07
CA GLN A 424 28.33 -22.75 -35.61
C GLN A 424 28.94 -21.82 -34.55
N ASP A 425 28.88 -20.51 -34.77
CA ASP A 425 29.49 -19.51 -33.88
C ASP A 425 28.53 -19.03 -32.78
N ARG A 426 27.42 -19.76 -32.51
CA ARG A 426 26.37 -19.35 -31.56
C ARG A 426 26.95 -18.88 -30.22
N SER A 427 27.83 -19.67 -29.61
CA SER A 427 28.43 -19.33 -28.31
C SER A 427 29.27 -18.06 -28.37
N ALA A 428 30.02 -17.84 -29.46
CA ALA A 428 30.82 -16.63 -29.64
C ALA A 428 29.92 -15.39 -29.87
N ILE A 429 28.83 -15.55 -30.64
CA ILE A 429 27.84 -14.49 -30.87
C ILE A 429 27.15 -14.11 -29.55
N GLN A 430 26.78 -15.09 -28.72
CA GLN A 430 26.17 -14.85 -27.40
C GLN A 430 27.11 -14.08 -26.46
N GLN A 431 28.38 -14.49 -26.39
CA GLN A 431 29.37 -13.80 -25.57
C GLN A 431 29.60 -12.35 -26.04
N GLN A 432 29.78 -12.16 -27.35
CA GLN A 432 29.98 -10.82 -27.92
C GLN A 432 28.74 -9.93 -27.71
N ALA A 433 27.55 -10.47 -27.97
CA ALA A 433 26.29 -9.79 -27.74
C ALA A 433 26.12 -9.37 -26.27
N SER A 434 26.46 -10.24 -25.33
CA SER A 434 26.36 -9.92 -23.91
C SER A 434 27.29 -8.76 -23.52
N VAL A 435 28.50 -8.68 -24.07
CA VAL A 435 29.43 -7.57 -23.79
C VAL A 435 28.94 -6.26 -24.41
N GLU A 436 28.62 -6.26 -25.71
CA GLU A 436 28.21 -5.04 -26.43
C GLU A 436 26.86 -4.51 -25.96
N MET A 437 25.90 -5.40 -25.66
CA MET A 437 24.61 -4.99 -25.12
C MET A 437 24.73 -4.50 -23.69
N LYS A 438 25.62 -5.05 -22.86
CA LYS A 438 25.80 -4.60 -21.47
C LYS A 438 26.16 -3.13 -21.39
N GLU A 439 27.04 -2.65 -22.28
CA GLU A 439 27.38 -1.24 -22.37
C GLU A 439 26.17 -0.36 -22.75
N LYS A 440 25.36 -0.81 -23.72
CA LYS A 440 24.16 -0.09 -24.14
C LYS A 440 23.08 -0.07 -23.06
N PHE A 441 22.86 -1.18 -22.35
CA PHE A 441 21.86 -1.30 -21.28
C PHE A 441 22.25 -0.47 -20.05
N ALA A 442 23.54 -0.34 -19.76
CA ALA A 442 24.04 0.49 -18.67
C ALA A 442 23.64 1.97 -18.84
N HIS A 443 23.56 2.49 -20.07
CA HIS A 443 23.08 3.85 -20.35
C HIS A 443 21.60 4.08 -19.98
N TYR A 444 20.84 2.99 -19.81
CA TYR A 444 19.46 3.02 -19.36
C TYR A 444 19.29 2.63 -17.90
N ASN A 445 20.39 2.56 -17.14
CA ASN A 445 20.43 2.15 -15.74
C ASN A 445 19.94 0.71 -15.52
N LEU A 446 20.11 -0.15 -16.52
CA LEU A 446 19.79 -1.57 -16.47
C LEU A 446 21.06 -2.41 -16.42
N GLU A 447 21.03 -3.50 -15.68
CA GLU A 447 22.12 -4.45 -15.60
C GLU A 447 21.79 -5.68 -16.43
N LEU A 448 22.62 -5.94 -17.44
CA LEU A 448 22.48 -7.11 -18.29
C LEU A 448 23.30 -8.26 -17.70
N GLU A 449 22.64 -9.37 -17.40
CA GLU A 449 23.28 -10.60 -16.91
C GLU A 449 23.74 -11.47 -18.08
N GLU A 450 22.82 -11.86 -18.96
CA GLU A 450 23.12 -12.76 -20.07
C GLU A 450 22.15 -12.59 -21.25
N VAL A 451 22.64 -12.87 -22.45
CA VAL A 451 21.85 -12.98 -23.68
C VAL A 451 21.88 -14.41 -24.20
N LEU A 452 20.73 -15.05 -24.21
CA LEU A 452 20.52 -16.39 -24.71
C LEU A 452 19.92 -16.33 -26.13
N ILE A 453 20.59 -16.97 -27.08
CA ILE A 453 20.11 -17.07 -28.45
C ILE A 453 19.59 -18.49 -28.64
N GLY A 454 18.35 -18.67 -29.09
CA GLY A 454 17.78 -19.97 -29.42
C GLY A 454 18.22 -20.47 -30.80
N THR A 455 17.68 -21.60 -31.23
CA THR A 455 17.97 -22.13 -32.57
C THR A 455 17.15 -21.33 -33.59
N PRO A 456 17.77 -20.76 -34.64
CA PRO A 456 17.05 -20.11 -35.73
C PRO A 456 16.05 -21.07 -36.38
N SER A 457 14.83 -20.59 -36.61
CA SER A 457 13.77 -21.34 -37.30
C SER A 457 13.36 -20.61 -38.58
N SER A 458 12.82 -21.35 -39.55
CA SER A 458 12.18 -20.74 -40.71
C SER A 458 10.88 -20.05 -40.30
N ALA A 459 10.47 -19.04 -41.07
CA ALA A 459 9.05 -18.72 -41.15
C ALA A 459 8.26 -19.95 -41.66
N ALA A 460 7.00 -20.09 -41.24
CA ALA A 460 6.19 -21.30 -41.42
C ALA A 460 6.04 -21.83 -42.87
N ASP A 461 6.44 -21.05 -43.88
CA ASP A 461 6.33 -21.39 -45.31
C ASP A 461 7.69 -21.70 -46.00
N ASP A 462 8.85 -21.61 -45.31
CA ASP A 462 10.16 -21.82 -45.94
C ASP A 462 10.85 -23.15 -45.53
N VAL A 463 10.64 -24.17 -46.36
CA VAL A 463 11.17 -25.55 -46.21
C VAL A 463 12.66 -25.65 -46.56
N GLN A 464 13.25 -24.63 -47.20
CA GLN A 464 14.63 -24.71 -47.69
C GLN A 464 15.66 -24.70 -46.57
N ILE A 465 15.46 -23.87 -45.55
CA ILE A 465 16.33 -23.80 -44.37
C ILE A 465 16.33 -25.14 -43.62
N GLU A 466 15.15 -25.74 -43.39
CA GLU A 466 15.04 -27.04 -42.71
C GLU A 466 15.71 -28.17 -43.52
N THR A 467 15.60 -28.13 -44.84
CA THR A 467 16.29 -29.06 -45.74
C THR A 467 17.81 -28.93 -45.62
N ILE A 468 18.34 -27.71 -45.62
CA ILE A 468 19.79 -27.46 -45.47
C ILE A 468 20.28 -27.89 -44.08
N LEU A 469 19.53 -27.60 -43.01
CA LEU A 469 19.86 -28.05 -41.65
C LEU A 469 19.92 -29.58 -41.57
N THR A 470 18.97 -30.26 -42.22
CA THR A 470 18.93 -31.73 -42.28
C THR A 470 20.10 -32.29 -43.08
N GLN A 471 20.46 -31.66 -44.21
CA GLN A 471 21.61 -32.02 -45.03
C GLN A 471 22.96 -31.78 -44.32
N LEU A 472 23.10 -30.70 -43.57
CA LEU A 472 24.31 -30.43 -42.77
C LEU A 472 24.44 -31.43 -41.63
N ARG A 473 23.33 -31.73 -40.94
CA ARG A 473 23.30 -32.76 -39.89
C ARG A 473 23.70 -34.12 -40.45
N SER A 474 23.15 -34.51 -41.61
CA SER A 474 23.49 -35.80 -42.24
C SER A 474 24.95 -35.84 -42.71
N ARG A 475 25.49 -34.73 -43.24
CA ARG A 475 26.90 -34.62 -43.61
C ARG A 475 27.83 -34.75 -42.39
N GLN A 476 27.50 -34.12 -41.27
CA GLN A 476 28.29 -34.22 -40.04
C GLN A 476 28.27 -35.65 -39.51
N VAL A 477 27.10 -36.30 -39.49
CA VAL A 477 26.96 -37.71 -39.10
C VAL A 477 27.79 -38.62 -40.01
N ALA A 478 27.83 -38.35 -41.32
CA ALA A 478 28.63 -39.13 -42.25
C ALA A 478 30.15 -38.97 -42.00
N VAL A 479 30.62 -37.77 -41.66
CA VAL A 479 32.04 -37.53 -41.31
C VAL A 479 32.42 -38.29 -40.04
N GLU A 480 31.61 -38.18 -38.99
CA GLU A 480 31.79 -38.92 -37.73
C GLU A 480 31.76 -40.45 -37.95
N GLN A 481 30.89 -40.94 -38.85
CA GLN A 481 30.85 -42.34 -39.24
C GLN A 481 32.14 -42.78 -39.96
N VAL A 482 32.68 -41.97 -40.87
CA VAL A 482 33.96 -42.25 -41.54
C VAL A 482 35.10 -42.31 -40.52
N GLU A 483 35.14 -41.39 -39.57
CA GLU A 483 36.16 -41.42 -38.51
C GLU A 483 36.01 -42.66 -37.62
N THR A 484 34.78 -43.02 -37.28
CA THR A 484 34.46 -44.27 -36.57
C THR A 484 34.96 -45.48 -37.34
N TYR A 485 34.69 -45.57 -38.66
CA TYR A 485 35.18 -46.68 -39.50
C TYR A 485 36.71 -46.72 -39.59
N ASN A 486 37.37 -45.56 -39.70
CA ASN A 486 38.84 -45.50 -39.69
C ASN A 486 39.43 -45.97 -38.35
N GLN A 487 38.79 -45.64 -37.23
CA GLN A 487 39.19 -46.16 -35.92
C GLN A 487 38.95 -47.66 -35.80
N GLN A 488 37.81 -48.16 -36.29
CA GLN A 488 37.51 -49.59 -36.34
C GLN A 488 38.51 -50.37 -37.21
N GLU A 489 38.89 -49.83 -38.37
CA GLU A 489 39.90 -50.44 -39.23
C GLU A 489 41.27 -50.51 -38.52
N LYS A 490 41.72 -49.40 -37.93
CA LYS A 490 42.97 -49.37 -37.14
C LYS A 490 42.95 -50.36 -35.98
N ALA A 491 41.82 -50.47 -35.28
CA ALA A 491 41.64 -51.43 -34.20
C ALA A 491 41.71 -52.88 -34.72
N ALA A 492 41.05 -53.18 -35.84
CA ALA A 492 41.06 -54.50 -36.46
C ALA A 492 42.46 -54.90 -36.99
N VAL A 493 43.21 -53.96 -37.57
CA VAL A 493 44.61 -54.18 -38.00
C VAL A 493 45.49 -54.50 -36.80
N LYS A 494 45.41 -53.71 -35.73
CA LYS A 494 46.16 -53.98 -34.48
C LYS A 494 45.77 -55.30 -33.84
N GLU A 495 44.48 -55.66 -33.86
CA GLU A 495 44.02 -56.94 -33.34
C GLU A 495 44.59 -58.12 -34.15
N ARG A 496 44.62 -57.99 -35.48
CA ARG A 496 45.26 -58.99 -36.36
C ARG A 496 46.74 -59.13 -36.06
N GLU A 497 47.48 -58.02 -35.97
CA GLU A 497 48.91 -58.01 -35.65
C GLU A 497 49.18 -58.66 -34.27
N LEU A 498 48.36 -58.35 -33.27
CA LEU A 498 48.46 -58.97 -31.94
C LEU A 498 48.23 -60.48 -32.01
N ARG A 499 47.21 -60.94 -32.73
CA ARG A 499 46.92 -62.38 -32.90
C ARG A 499 48.03 -63.10 -33.68
N GLU A 500 48.59 -62.47 -34.72
CA GLU A 500 49.73 -63.04 -35.46
C GLU A 500 50.98 -63.14 -34.58
N ALA A 501 51.27 -62.11 -33.78
CA ALA A 501 52.39 -62.12 -32.84
C ALA A 501 52.21 -63.19 -31.74
N GLN A 502 51.00 -63.32 -31.18
CA GLN A 502 50.66 -64.36 -30.20
C GLN A 502 50.78 -65.77 -30.81
N SER A 503 50.29 -65.97 -32.03
CA SER A 503 50.39 -67.26 -32.74
C SER A 503 51.85 -67.64 -33.02
N ARG A 504 52.66 -66.68 -33.49
CA ARG A 504 54.11 -66.90 -33.69
C ARG A 504 54.81 -67.22 -32.38
N ALA A 505 54.51 -66.51 -31.29
CA ALA A 505 55.08 -66.79 -29.97
C ALA A 505 54.70 -68.20 -29.49
N GLN A 506 53.44 -68.61 -29.63
CA GLN A 506 53.00 -69.97 -29.28
C GLN A 506 53.68 -71.06 -30.13
N MET A 507 53.83 -70.83 -31.44
CA MET A 507 54.53 -71.75 -32.34
C MET A 507 56.02 -71.86 -31.98
N GLN A 508 56.66 -70.74 -31.60
CA GLN A 508 58.04 -70.72 -31.14
C GLN A 508 58.20 -71.52 -29.84
N THR A 509 57.30 -71.35 -28.86
CA THR A 509 57.31 -72.14 -27.62
C THR A 509 57.22 -73.64 -27.92
N LYS A 510 56.30 -74.04 -28.81
CA LYS A 510 56.15 -75.46 -29.21
C LYS A 510 57.39 -76.00 -29.94
N MET A 511 58.02 -75.21 -30.81
CA MET A 511 59.26 -75.62 -31.47
C MET A 511 60.41 -75.77 -30.48
N THR A 512 60.57 -74.82 -29.55
CA THR A 512 61.60 -74.91 -28.52
C THR A 512 61.38 -76.11 -27.60
N GLU A 513 60.14 -76.41 -27.19
CA GLU A 513 59.82 -77.64 -26.45
C GLU A 513 60.17 -78.91 -27.24
N ALA A 514 59.86 -78.96 -28.53
CA ALA A 514 60.17 -80.11 -29.38
C ALA A 514 61.69 -80.30 -29.55
N GLU A 515 62.44 -79.22 -29.76
CA GLU A 515 63.91 -79.25 -29.89
C GLU A 515 64.58 -79.66 -28.57
N LEU A 516 64.09 -79.13 -27.43
CA LEU A 516 64.58 -79.53 -26.11
C LEU A 516 64.31 -81.01 -25.83
N ASN A 517 63.14 -81.54 -26.21
CA ASN A 517 62.82 -82.96 -26.09
C ASN A 517 63.72 -83.86 -26.94
N ILE A 518 64.03 -83.45 -28.17
CA ILE A 518 64.96 -84.19 -29.05
C ILE A 518 66.36 -84.24 -28.41
N ASN A 519 66.84 -83.12 -27.88
CA ASN A 519 68.14 -83.06 -27.20
C ASN A 519 68.16 -83.92 -25.93
N ILE A 520 67.09 -83.87 -25.11
CA ILE A 520 66.96 -84.73 -23.91
C ILE A 520 66.99 -86.21 -24.29
N GLN A 521 66.27 -86.63 -25.34
CA GLN A 521 66.29 -88.02 -25.80
C GLN A 521 67.65 -88.43 -26.38
N SER A 522 68.32 -87.55 -27.12
CA SER A 522 69.67 -87.79 -27.64
C SER A 522 70.69 -87.98 -26.52
N ASP A 523 70.63 -87.13 -25.50
CA ASP A 523 71.54 -87.19 -24.36
C ASP A 523 71.25 -88.40 -23.45
N GLN A 524 69.98 -88.80 -23.29
CA GLN A 524 69.63 -90.08 -22.67
C GLN A 524 70.21 -91.27 -23.44
N GLY A 525 70.08 -91.29 -24.76
CA GLY A 525 70.65 -92.34 -25.60
C GLY A 525 72.19 -92.41 -25.52
N LYS A 526 72.88 -91.26 -25.49
CA LYS A 526 74.33 -91.21 -25.28
C LYS A 526 74.73 -91.69 -23.88
N ALA A 527 73.97 -91.33 -22.86
CA ALA A 527 74.21 -91.76 -21.49
C ALA A 527 74.00 -93.28 -21.31
N GLU A 528 72.99 -93.86 -21.94
CA GLU A 528 72.79 -95.33 -21.99
C GLU A 528 73.92 -96.02 -22.75
N TYR A 529 74.37 -95.45 -23.88
CA TYR A 529 75.50 -95.99 -24.62
C TYR A 529 76.79 -95.97 -23.79
N GLN A 530 77.10 -94.87 -23.10
CA GLN A 530 78.27 -94.80 -22.21
C GLN A 530 78.15 -95.75 -21.01
N ARG A 531 76.96 -95.93 -20.42
CA ARG A 531 76.74 -96.95 -19.38
C ARG A 531 77.00 -98.36 -19.89
N SER A 532 76.56 -98.69 -21.11
CA SER A 532 76.81 -100.01 -21.70
C SER A 532 78.29 -100.26 -21.99
N ILE A 533 79.06 -99.23 -22.40
CA ILE A 533 80.53 -99.32 -22.53
C ILE A 533 81.19 -99.55 -21.17
N GLN A 534 80.80 -98.81 -20.13
CA GLN A 534 81.39 -99.01 -18.80
C GLN A 534 81.06 -100.39 -18.21
N GLN A 535 79.85 -100.90 -18.42
CA GLN A 535 79.49 -102.26 -18.03
C GLN A 535 80.28 -103.32 -18.81
N ALA A 536 80.55 -103.11 -20.10
CA ALA A 536 81.37 -104.01 -20.91
C ALA A 536 82.84 -104.04 -20.46
N GLN A 537 83.37 -102.94 -19.91
CA GLN A 537 84.73 -102.89 -19.35
C GLN A 537 84.85 -103.56 -17.97
N GLN A 538 83.76 -103.74 -17.22
CA GLN A 538 83.76 -104.42 -15.92
C GLN A 538 83.77 -105.97 -16.03
N ILE A 539 83.55 -106.55 -17.21
CA ILE A 539 83.44 -108.01 -17.42
C ILE A 539 84.78 -108.63 -17.91
N ARG A 540 85.92 -107.96 -17.70
CA ARG A 540 87.24 -108.47 -18.12
C ARG A 540 88.15 -108.84 -16.96
#